data_AF-A0A443JGA2-F1
#
_entry.id   AF-A0A443JGA2-F1
#
_cell.length_a   1.000
_cell.length_b   1.000
_cell.length_c   1.000
_cell.angle_alpha   90.00
_cell.angle_beta   90.00
_cell.angle_gamma   90.00
#
_symmetry.space_group_name_H-M   'P 1'
#
loop_
_entity.id
_entity.type
_entity.pdbx_description
1 polymer ?
#
loop_
_entity_poly.entity_id
_entity_poly.type
_entity_poly.pdbx_seq_one_letter_code
_entity_poly.pdbx_strand_id
1 'polypeptide(L)' 'MEDITIVGVDLAKSVFQVHAANAKGRAITRKRLPRTRLLAFMSAVPPCIVAMEACATSHTGRESCRRSVMTSA' A
#
# COMPACT_ATOMS: atom_id res chain seq x y z
N MET A 1 9.51 1.92 19.93
CA MET A 1 8.35 1.65 19.06
C MET A 1 8.78 2.01 17.64
N GLU A 2 8.58 1.11 16.68
CA GLU A 2 8.82 1.44 15.27
C GLU A 2 7.47 1.85 14.69
N ASP A 3 7.26 3.15 14.56
CA ASP A 3 6.05 3.70 13.96
C ASP A 3 6.01 3.39 12.46
N ILE A 4 4.84 2.96 12.00
CA ILE A 4 4.59 2.73 10.58
C ILE A 4 4.41 4.09 9.92
N THR A 5 5.38 4.49 9.11
CA THR A 5 5.33 5.78 8.40
C THR A 5 5.09 5.61 6.91
N ILE A 6 5.43 4.45 6.36
CA ILE A 6 5.28 4.14 4.93
C ILE A 6 4.61 2.78 4.79
N VAL A 7 3.60 2.67 3.94
CA VAL A 7 2.93 1.41 3.61
C VAL A 7 2.94 1.23 2.10
N GLY A 8 3.74 0.28 1.62
CA GLY A 8 3.70 -0.21 0.24
C GLY A 8 2.53 -1.14 0.02
N VAL A 9 1.74 -0.93 -1.03
CA VAL A 9 0.68 -1.85 -1.46
C VAL A 9 0.95 -2.28 -2.90
N ASP A 10 1.26 -3.56 -3.07
CA ASP A 10 1.41 -4.19 -4.37
C ASP A 10 0.10 -4.82 -4.82
N LEU A 11 -0.32 -4.46 -6.04
CA LEU A 11 -1.55 -4.91 -6.68
C LEU A 11 -1.29 -6.19 -7.48
N ALA A 12 -1.36 -7.35 -6.84
CA ALA A 12 -1.41 -8.62 -7.55
C ALA A 12 -2.87 -9.01 -7.90
N LYS A 13 -3.06 -9.76 -9.00
CA LYS A 13 -4.35 -10.09 -9.65
C LYS A 13 -5.54 -10.40 -8.71
N SER A 14 -5.29 -11.02 -7.55
CA SER A 14 -6.34 -11.40 -6.60
C SER A 14 -6.00 -11.16 -5.12
N VAL A 15 -4.79 -10.67 -4.82
CA VAL A 15 -4.31 -10.48 -3.44
C VAL A 15 -3.47 -9.21 -3.37
N PHE A 16 -3.62 -8.45 -2.29
CA PHE A 16 -2.83 -7.25 -2.05
C PHE A 16 -1.65 -7.63 -1.16
N GLN A 17 -0.44 -7.29 -1.56
CA GLN A 17 0.71 -7.46 -0.69
C GLN A 17 1.05 -6.13 -0.03
N VAL A 18 0.81 -6.07 1.28
CA VAL A 18 1.05 -4.89 2.10
C VAL A 18 2.44 -5.02 2.73
N HIS A 19 3.20 -3.95 2.66
CA HIS A 19 4.53 -3.83 3.20
C HIS A 19 4.66 -2.53 4.00
N ALA A 20 4.58 -2.61 5.32
CA ALA A 20 4.76 -1.47 6.20
C ALA A 20 6.24 -1.30 6.55
N ALA A 21 6.72 -0.08 6.47
CA ALA A 21 8.07 0.35 6.81
C ALA A 21 8.05 1.58 7.71
N ASN A 22 9.12 1.73 8.49
CA ASN A 22 9.36 2.89 9.33
C ASN A 22 10.00 4.05 8.54
N ALA A 23 10.23 5.19 9.21
CA ALA A 23 10.82 6.38 8.58
C ALA A 23 12.25 6.14 8.07
N LYS A 24 12.93 5.11 8.58
CA LYS A 24 14.27 4.70 8.16
C LYS A 24 14.23 3.71 6.97
N GLY A 25 13.05 3.45 6.40
CA GLY A 25 12.87 2.51 5.30
C GLY A 25 12.96 1.02 5.71
N ARG A 26 12.99 0.73 7.01
CA ARG A 26 13.05 -0.65 7.51
C ARG A 26 11.65 -1.24 7.54
N ALA A 27 11.50 -2.39 6.90
CA ALA A 27 10.29 -3.20 6.91
C ALA A 27 9.91 -3.60 8.34
N ILE A 28 8.78 -3.11 8.84
CA ILE A 28 8.20 -3.51 10.12
C ILE A 28 7.32 -4.75 9.91
N THR A 29 6.46 -4.75 8.88
CA THR A 29 5.57 -5.89 8.62
C THR A 29 5.28 -6.07 7.15
N ARG A 30 5.14 -7.33 6.73
CA ARG A 30 4.73 -7.72 5.38
C ARG A 30 3.60 -8.73 5.47
N LYS A 31 2.44 -8.42 4.90
CA LYS A 31 1.26 -9.29 4.94
C LYS A 31 0.58 -9.33 3.57
N ARG A 32 0.12 -10.52 3.17
CA ARG A 32 -0.84 -10.64 2.07
C ARG A 32 -2.24 -10.51 2.63
N LEU A 33 -3.00 -9.55 2.11
CA LEU A 33 -4.36 -9.28 2.51
C LEU A 33 -5.29 -9.37 1.30
N PRO A 34 -6.49 -9.95 1.44
CA PRO A 34 -7.54 -9.77 0.46
C PRO A 34 -8.06 -8.32 0.51
N ARG A 35 -8.73 -7.87 -0.56
CA ARG A 35 -9.27 -6.50 -0.70
C ARG A 35 -10.10 -6.06 0.52
N THR A 36 -10.90 -6.97 1.07
CA THR A 36 -11.78 -6.73 2.22
C THR A 36 -11.01 -6.43 3.51
N ARG A 37 -9.82 -7.02 3.69
CA ARG A 37 -8.96 -6.76 4.86
C ARG A 37 -8.01 -5.59 4.67
N LEU A 38 -7.74 -5.17 3.43
CA LEU A 38 -6.90 -4.01 3.15
C LEU A 38 -7.51 -2.74 3.76
N LEU A 39 -8.80 -2.50 3.54
CA LEU A 39 -9.52 -1.35 4.12
C LEU A 39 -9.47 -1.34 5.66
N ALA A 40 -9.74 -2.50 6.27
CA ALA A 40 -9.65 -2.64 7.72
C ALA A 40 -8.22 -2.40 8.26
N PHE A 41 -7.21 -2.86 7.52
CA PHE A 41 -5.81 -2.61 7.86
C PHE A 41 -5.46 -1.12 7.75
N MET A 42 -5.86 -0.45 6.67
CA MET A 42 -5.62 0.97 6.46
C MET A 42 -6.31 1.84 7.51
N SER A 43 -7.50 1.43 7.99
CA SER A 43 -8.18 2.11 9.09
C SER A 43 -7.55 1.87 10.47
N ALA A 44 -6.73 0.83 10.63
CA ALA A 44 -6.10 0.47 11.89
C ALA A 44 -4.66 1.02 12.03
N VAL A 45 -4.05 1.46 10.92
CA VAL A 45 -2.72 2.09 10.94
C VAL A 45 -2.85 3.60 11.16
N PRO A 46 -1.89 4.24 11.87
CA PRO A 46 -1.84 5.69 11.99
C PRO A 46 -1.63 6.35 10.61
N PRO A 47 -1.92 7.65 10.48
CA PRO A 47 -1.72 8.40 9.24
C PRO A 47 -0.29 8.21 8.73
N CYS A 48 -0.19 7.57 7.58
CA CYS A 48 1.08 7.15 6.99
C CYS A 48 1.03 7.29 5.47
N ILE A 49 2.21 7.32 4.88
CA ILE A 49 2.41 7.44 3.44
C ILE A 49 2.09 6.10 2.79
N VAL A 50 1.05 6.04 1.97
CA VAL A 50 0.71 4.82 1.22
C VAL A 50 1.31 4.91 -0.18
N ALA A 51 2.29 4.06 -0.44
CA ALA A 51 2.89 3.89 -1.76
C ALA A 51 2.19 2.73 -2.47
N MET A 52 1.33 3.04 -3.45
CA MET A 52 0.68 2.04 -4.27
C MET A 52 1.43 1.88 -5.60
N GLU A 53 1.84 0.66 -5.94
CA GLU A 53 2.32 0.39 -7.30
C GLU A 53 1.13 0.29 -8.26
N ALA A 54 1.14 1.13 -9.29
CA ALA A 54 0.21 1.03 -10.41
C ALA A 54 0.76 0.01 -11.40
N CYS A 55 0.12 -1.16 -11.49
CA CYS A 55 0.52 -2.20 -12.43
C CYS A 55 0.25 -1.71 -13.87
N ALA A 56 1.29 -1.59 -14.69
CA ALA A 56 1.22 -1.09 -16.07
C ALA A 56 0.47 -2.01 -17.06
N THR A 57 -0.12 -3.12 -16.61
CA THR A 57 -0.68 -4.19 -17.46
C THR A 57 -2.20 -4.32 -17.39
N SER A 58 -2.92 -3.35 -16.79
CA SER A 58 -4.38 -3.26 -16.95
C SER A 58 -4.73 -2.81 -18.38
N HIS A 59 -4.94 -3.80 -19.26
CA HIS A 59 -5.31 -3.65 -20.67
C HIS A 59 -6.78 -3.20 -20.86
N THR A 60 -7.22 -2.22 -20.07
CA THR A 60 -8.48 -1.49 -20.25
C THR A 60 -8.27 -0.09 -19.68
N GLY A 61 -8.18 0.89 -20.56
CA GLY A 61 -8.16 2.30 -20.16
C GLY A 61 -6.75 2.87 -20.08
N ARG A 62 -6.45 3.72 -21.06
CA ARG A 62 -5.38 4.72 -21.00
C ARG A 62 -5.45 5.47 -19.67
N GLU A 63 -4.31 6.01 -19.27
CA GLU A 63 -4.14 7.03 -18.24
C GLU A 63 -4.52 6.64 -16.79
N SER A 64 -3.55 6.13 -16.04
CA SER A 64 -3.19 6.72 -14.73
C SER A 64 -2.06 5.91 -14.09
N CYS A 65 -0.87 5.95 -14.70
CA CYS A 65 0.35 5.69 -13.93
C CYS A 65 0.81 7.03 -13.33
N ARG A 66 -0.01 7.62 -12.46
CA ARG A 66 0.48 8.60 -11.51
C ARG A 66 0.70 7.84 -10.22
N ARG A 67 1.97 7.73 -9.83
CA ARG A 67 2.45 7.25 -8.54
C ARG A 67 1.71 8.02 -7.45
N SER A 68 0.55 7.50 -7.07
CA SER A 68 -0.38 8.16 -6.17
C SER A 68 0.09 7.81 -4.78
N VAL A 69 1.05 8.61 -4.30
CA VAL A 69 1.38 8.67 -2.89
C VAL A 69 0.15 9.24 -2.20
N MET A 70 -0.72 8.37 -1.71
CA MET A 70 -1.85 8.81 -0.89
C MET A 70 -1.32 8.95 0.53
N THR A 71 -1.17 10.19 0.98
CA THR A 71 -1.04 10.46 2.40
C THR A 71 -2.39 10.09 3.02
N SER A 72 -2.43 9.02 3.82
CA SER A 72 -3.64 8.73 4.58
C SER A 72 -3.75 9.86 5.61
N ALA A 73 -4.77 10.71 5.44
CA ALA A 73 -5.09 11.80 6.36
C ALA A 73 -5.57 11.25 7.70
#